data_AF-A0A397U6F2-F1
#
_entry.id   AF-A0A397U6F2-F1
#
_cell.length_a   1.000
_cell.length_b   1.000
_cell.length_c   1.000
_cell.angle_alpha   90.00
_cell.angle_beta   90.00
_cell.angle_gamma   90.00
#
_symmetry.space_group_name_H-M   'P 1'
#
loop_
_entity.id
_entity.type
_entity.pdbx_description
1 polymer ?
#
loop_
_entity_poly.entity_id
_entity_poly.type
_entity_poly.pdbx_seq_one_letter_code
_entity_poly.pdbx_strand_id
1 'polypeptide(L)'
;MDVEQERERKKKEKRLRSLKPFSMLSESIKTKNSRAFSLHLGKTFENESFKFYNPNDQPILQEIRFNVQDKNYLVNYCKEKVGQYINAFVKVIDQNLISRDAYRELSALEPDLPREHNISDAKKRINEEMNEKIPIFILDIKNVSITATNKVSHIDDEEVEKEMLKYIGKAGYRKITDILLFIIPGLVEQNVLNINNPVIHIRISGDGRNVGRKIKQVMVTCTILDDILNINKAEFHYTIILYPGNENYEILQNVMEPMINELHNLVTNGLDSSRTRWTIIPYFSSDWKFLSIILGFNAANANYFCPWCLCSKKEIGNKDKIYVIEKTMEQLQTTKPLPGHSKAPLLYMIPLEHYVPDLLYIMLRIWDCMWSLVIQELKSENRYDDNIRAIIHSEMQRISFKFHFWQDHDTQNWNNTP
;
A
#
# COMPACT_ATOMS: atom_id res chain seq x y z
N MET A 1 83.56 1.65 -21.24
CA MET A 1 82.29 0.92 -21.47
C MET A 1 81.18 1.83 -20.98
N ASP A 2 80.41 2.38 -21.92
CA ASP A 2 79.55 3.55 -21.69
C ASP A 2 78.39 3.28 -20.73
N VAL A 3 78.29 4.12 -19.70
CA VAL A 3 77.15 4.18 -18.77
C VAL A 3 75.83 4.46 -19.52
N GLU A 4 75.91 5.10 -20.68
CA GLU A 4 74.82 5.33 -21.63
C GLU A 4 74.29 4.03 -22.24
N GLN A 5 75.18 3.10 -22.64
CA GLN A 5 74.80 1.79 -23.20
C GLN A 5 74.16 0.88 -22.15
N GLU A 6 74.64 0.92 -20.90
CA GLU A 6 74.07 0.18 -19.78
C GLU A 6 72.68 0.73 -19.38
N ARG A 7 72.47 2.05 -19.49
CA ARG A 7 71.16 2.70 -19.27
C ARG A 7 70.16 2.41 -20.39
N GLU A 8 70.60 2.42 -21.64
CA GLU A 8 69.83 1.99 -22.81
C GLU A 8 69.40 0.52 -22.70
N ARG A 9 70.32 -0.36 -22.26
CA ARG A 9 70.08 -1.79 -22.03
C ARG A 9 69.08 -2.03 -20.90
N LYS A 10 69.20 -1.32 -19.77
CA LYS A 10 68.23 -1.35 -18.66
C LYS A 10 66.88 -0.71 -19.01
N LYS A 11 66.83 0.28 -19.92
CA LYS A 11 65.57 0.83 -20.47
C LYS A 11 64.90 -0.15 -21.44
N LYS A 12 65.65 -0.92 -22.23
CA LYS A 12 65.12 -1.98 -23.09
C LYS A 12 64.62 -3.19 -22.27
N GLU A 13 65.32 -3.59 -21.20
CA GLU A 13 64.86 -4.67 -20.30
C GLU A 13 63.58 -4.32 -19.53
N LYS A 14 63.38 -3.05 -19.16
CA LYS A 14 62.13 -2.60 -18.51
C LYS A 14 60.90 -2.65 -19.43
N ARG A 15 61.07 -2.78 -20.76
CA ARG A 15 59.98 -2.73 -21.74
C ARG A 15 59.31 -4.07 -22.06
N LEU A 16 59.75 -5.19 -21.51
CA LEU A 16 59.06 -6.48 -21.64
C LEU A 16 58.91 -7.20 -20.29
N ARG A 17 58.08 -6.68 -19.39
CA ARG A 17 57.43 -7.58 -18.43
C ARG A 17 56.38 -8.36 -19.22
N SER A 18 56.69 -9.61 -19.59
CA SER A 18 55.71 -10.50 -20.20
C SER A 18 54.49 -10.57 -19.30
N LEU A 19 53.32 -10.25 -19.85
CA LEU A 19 52.06 -10.47 -19.14
C LEU A 19 51.98 -11.95 -18.79
N LYS A 20 51.73 -12.26 -17.51
CA LYS A 20 51.53 -13.64 -17.09
C LYS A 20 50.27 -14.20 -17.79
N PRO A 21 50.28 -15.48 -18.19
CA PRO A 21 49.09 -16.13 -18.73
C PRO A 21 47.88 -15.96 -17.81
N PHE A 22 46.69 -15.81 -18.39
CA PHE A 22 45.45 -15.55 -17.64
C PHE A 22 45.16 -16.62 -16.57
N SER A 23 45.47 -17.88 -16.86
CA SER A 23 45.35 -19.01 -15.94
C SER A 23 46.22 -18.88 -14.68
N MET A 24 47.31 -18.11 -14.73
CA MET A 24 48.23 -17.89 -13.61
C MET A 24 47.93 -16.61 -12.81
N LEU A 25 46.85 -15.90 -13.15
CA LEU A 25 46.44 -14.68 -12.46
C LEU A 25 45.47 -14.97 -11.32
N SER A 26 45.55 -14.21 -10.23
CA SER A 26 44.50 -14.21 -9.21
C SER A 26 43.23 -13.54 -9.75
N GLU A 27 42.07 -13.89 -9.18
CA GLU A 27 40.78 -13.30 -9.59
C GLU A 27 40.73 -11.77 -9.48
N SER A 28 41.43 -11.20 -8.50
CA SER A 28 41.57 -9.75 -8.36
C SER A 28 42.32 -9.12 -9.54
N ILE A 29 43.42 -9.75 -9.99
CA ILE A 29 44.21 -9.25 -11.13
C ILE A 29 43.44 -9.46 -12.44
N LYS A 30 42.78 -10.61 -12.62
CA LYS A 30 41.89 -10.87 -13.76
C LYS A 30 40.82 -9.78 -13.90
N THR A 31 40.19 -9.40 -12.77
CA THR A 31 39.16 -8.35 -12.74
C THR A 31 39.74 -6.96 -13.03
N LYS A 32 40.92 -6.62 -12.49
CA LYS A 32 41.60 -5.35 -12.79
C LYS A 32 41.97 -5.24 -14.28
N ASN A 33 42.48 -6.31 -14.87
CA ASN A 33 42.86 -6.33 -16.28
C ASN A 33 41.64 -6.14 -17.19
N SER A 34 40.55 -6.86 -16.92
CA SER A 34 39.28 -6.71 -17.65
C SER A 34 38.71 -5.28 -17.56
N ARG A 35 38.73 -4.67 -16.36
CA ARG A 35 38.33 -3.26 -16.18
C ARG A 35 39.20 -2.30 -16.98
N ALA A 36 40.52 -2.46 -16.92
CA ALA A 36 41.45 -1.59 -17.63
C ALA A 36 41.25 -1.68 -19.16
N PHE A 37 41.08 -2.90 -19.69
CA PHE A 37 40.79 -3.13 -21.10
C PHE A 37 39.47 -2.48 -21.53
N SER A 38 38.41 -2.68 -20.76
CA SER A 38 37.10 -2.11 -21.05
C SER A 38 37.15 -0.58 -21.01
N LEU A 39 37.76 0.03 -19.99
CA LEU A 39 37.95 1.49 -19.94
C LEU A 39 38.70 2.03 -21.17
N HIS A 40 39.70 1.28 -21.65
CA HIS A 40 40.44 1.65 -22.85
C HIS A 40 39.56 1.59 -24.11
N LEU A 41 38.76 0.54 -24.28
CA LEU A 41 37.82 0.42 -25.40
C LEU A 41 36.75 1.52 -25.40
N GLY A 42 36.22 1.86 -24.22
CA GLY A 42 35.26 2.97 -24.09
C GLY A 42 35.84 4.30 -24.57
N LYS A 43 37.04 4.65 -24.09
CA LYS A 43 37.76 5.85 -24.55
C LYS A 43 38.10 5.81 -26.04
N THR A 44 38.43 4.63 -26.55
CA THR A 44 38.75 4.46 -27.97
C THR A 44 37.50 4.70 -28.83
N PHE A 45 36.35 4.16 -28.42
CA PHE A 45 35.09 4.41 -29.10
C PHE A 45 34.71 5.89 -29.12
N GLU A 46 34.82 6.59 -27.99
CA GLU A 46 34.59 8.04 -27.92
C GLU A 46 35.49 8.83 -28.89
N ASN A 47 36.75 8.42 -29.02
CA ASN A 47 37.75 9.10 -29.85
C ASN A 47 37.76 8.69 -31.33
N GLU A 48 37.12 7.59 -31.71
CA GLU A 48 37.19 7.05 -33.07
C GLU A 48 35.84 7.05 -33.77
N SER A 49 34.74 6.98 -33.04
CA SER A 49 33.39 6.87 -33.60
C SER A 49 33.04 7.98 -34.58
N PHE A 50 33.47 9.23 -34.33
CA PHE A 50 33.21 10.37 -35.23
C PHE A 50 33.88 10.23 -36.61
N LYS A 51 34.84 9.31 -36.78
CA LYS A 51 35.44 9.01 -38.10
C LYS A 51 34.52 8.17 -38.98
N PHE A 52 33.53 7.49 -38.39
CA PHE A 52 32.68 6.51 -39.06
C PHE A 52 31.21 6.94 -39.15
N TYR A 53 30.76 7.91 -38.35
CA TYR A 53 29.36 8.34 -38.27
C TYR A 53 29.22 9.84 -38.50
N ASN A 54 28.04 10.28 -38.94
CA ASN A 54 27.75 11.71 -39.03
C ASN A 54 27.70 12.31 -37.60
N PRO A 55 28.19 13.54 -37.37
CA PRO A 55 28.10 14.21 -36.06
C PRO A 55 26.69 14.27 -35.46
N ASN A 56 25.64 14.25 -36.29
CA ASN A 56 24.25 14.27 -35.83
C ASN A 56 23.73 12.90 -35.35
N ASP A 57 24.41 11.79 -35.68
CA ASP A 57 23.92 10.44 -35.39
C ASP A 57 24.21 9.98 -33.95
N GLN A 58 25.07 10.70 -33.23
CA GLN A 58 25.43 10.46 -31.81
C GLN A 58 25.61 8.98 -31.43
N PRO A 59 26.60 8.28 -31.99
CA PRO A 59 26.83 6.87 -31.70
C PRO A 59 27.17 6.65 -30.21
N ILE A 60 26.53 5.66 -29.58
CA ILE A 60 26.74 5.32 -28.15
C ILE A 60 27.21 3.87 -28.04
N LEU A 61 28.32 3.65 -27.32
CA LEU A 61 28.75 2.32 -26.94
C LEU A 61 27.87 1.81 -25.79
N GLN A 62 27.12 0.73 -26.03
CA GLN A 62 26.16 0.22 -25.05
C GLN A 62 26.79 -0.82 -24.12
N GLU A 63 27.33 -1.88 -24.68
CA GLU A 63 27.99 -2.95 -23.93
C GLU A 63 29.17 -3.55 -24.69
N ILE A 64 30.09 -4.16 -23.94
CA ILE A 64 31.17 -4.99 -24.47
C ILE A 64 31.06 -6.36 -23.81
N ARG A 65 30.95 -7.40 -24.63
CA ARG A 65 31.07 -8.80 -24.22
C ARG A 65 32.36 -9.38 -24.77
N PHE A 66 33.15 -9.98 -23.92
CA PHE A 66 34.36 -10.67 -24.34
C PHE A 66 34.67 -11.82 -23.39
N ASN A 67 35.36 -12.82 -23.92
CA ASN A 67 35.78 -13.99 -23.18
C ASN A 67 37.31 -13.99 -23.07
N VAL A 68 37.81 -14.42 -21.92
CA VAL A 68 39.22 -14.79 -21.77
C VAL A 68 39.28 -16.17 -21.14
N GLN A 69 39.65 -17.17 -21.95
CA GLN A 69 39.63 -18.59 -21.59
C GLN A 69 38.22 -19.03 -21.16
N ASP A 70 38.03 -19.36 -19.89
CA ASP A 70 36.78 -19.94 -19.41
C ASP A 70 35.89 -18.89 -18.73
N LYS A 71 36.31 -17.61 -18.79
CA LYS A 71 35.64 -16.51 -18.09
C LYS A 71 35.09 -15.48 -19.06
N ASN A 72 33.77 -15.30 -19.00
CA ASN A 72 33.06 -14.27 -19.72
C ASN A 72 33.07 -12.95 -18.94
N TYR A 73 33.24 -11.85 -19.65
CA TYR A 73 33.15 -10.49 -19.16
C TYR A 73 32.09 -9.73 -19.93
N LEU A 74 31.22 -9.04 -19.19
CA LEU A 74 30.24 -8.09 -19.69
C LEU A 74 30.49 -6.74 -19.01
N VAL A 75 30.66 -5.69 -19.80
CA VAL A 75 30.76 -4.32 -19.31
C VAL A 75 29.69 -3.49 -20.00
N ASN A 76 28.80 -2.91 -19.21
CA ASN A 76 27.72 -2.04 -19.68
C ASN A 76 28.11 -0.56 -19.42
N TYR A 77 28.06 0.25 -20.48
CA TYR A 77 28.40 1.68 -20.46
C TYR A 77 27.15 2.56 -20.29
N CYS A 78 25.96 2.02 -20.54
CA CYS A 78 24.69 2.71 -20.36
C CYS A 78 24.21 2.64 -18.89
N LYS A 79 24.72 3.53 -18.03
CA LYS A 79 24.29 3.61 -16.62
C LYS A 79 22.79 3.88 -16.43
N GLU A 80 22.17 4.68 -17.30
CA GLU A 80 20.74 5.01 -17.21
C GLU A 80 19.84 3.78 -17.43
N LYS A 81 20.18 2.91 -18.38
CA LYS A 81 19.43 1.67 -18.62
C LYS A 81 19.58 0.67 -17.47
N VAL A 82 20.75 0.62 -16.81
CA VAL A 82 20.98 -0.23 -15.63
C VAL A 82 20.13 0.24 -14.45
N GLY A 83 20.01 1.55 -14.22
CA GLY A 83 19.13 2.10 -13.18
C GLY A 83 17.65 1.77 -13.42
N GLN A 84 17.16 1.98 -14.66
CA GLN A 84 15.79 1.62 -15.04
C GLN A 84 15.52 0.12 -14.91
N TYR A 85 16.48 -0.72 -15.32
CA TYR A 85 16.41 -2.17 -15.17
C TYR A 85 16.32 -2.60 -13.70
N ILE A 86 17.19 -2.09 -12.84
CA ILE A 86 17.17 -2.40 -11.40
C ILE A 86 15.86 -1.91 -10.75
N ASN A 87 15.40 -0.71 -11.09
CA ASN A 87 14.13 -0.19 -10.58
C ASN A 87 12.93 -1.06 -11.03
N ALA A 88 12.96 -1.62 -12.25
CA ALA A 88 11.94 -2.58 -12.69
C ALA A 88 11.95 -3.87 -11.84
N PHE A 89 13.13 -4.38 -11.49
CA PHE A 89 13.24 -5.51 -10.55
C PHE A 89 12.72 -5.16 -9.16
N VAL A 90 13.04 -3.97 -8.63
CA VAL A 90 12.48 -3.49 -7.36
C VAL A 90 10.95 -3.55 -7.40
N LYS A 91 10.35 -3.03 -8.48
CA LYS A 91 8.90 -3.06 -8.68
C LYS A 91 8.35 -4.49 -8.70
N VAL A 92 8.96 -5.40 -9.45
CA VAL A 92 8.51 -6.82 -9.52
C VAL A 92 8.60 -7.49 -8.15
N ILE A 93 9.69 -7.27 -7.42
CA ILE A 93 9.90 -7.80 -6.08
C ILE A 93 8.81 -7.30 -5.13
N ASP A 94 8.50 -6.00 -5.16
CA ASP A 94 7.50 -5.41 -4.27
C ASP A 94 6.07 -5.84 -4.64
N GLN A 95 5.72 -5.88 -5.93
CA GLN A 95 4.39 -6.31 -6.39
C GLN A 95 4.11 -7.79 -6.11
N ASN A 96 5.15 -8.63 -6.13
CA ASN A 96 5.01 -10.07 -5.88
C ASN A 96 5.40 -10.47 -4.46
N LEU A 97 5.62 -9.50 -3.56
CA LEU A 97 5.96 -9.71 -2.15
C LEU A 97 7.14 -10.68 -1.95
N ILE A 98 8.15 -10.61 -2.82
CA ILE A 98 9.33 -11.47 -2.75
C ILE A 98 10.20 -10.99 -1.58
N SER A 99 10.39 -11.86 -0.58
CA SER A 99 11.22 -11.53 0.57
C SER A 99 12.68 -11.31 0.18
N ARG A 100 13.40 -10.55 0.99
CA ARG A 100 14.83 -10.28 0.78
C ARG A 100 15.65 -11.57 0.70
N ASP A 101 15.37 -12.52 1.58
CA ASP A 101 16.07 -13.81 1.62
C ASP A 101 15.74 -14.66 0.40
N ALA A 102 14.47 -14.74 0.00
CA ALA A 102 14.06 -15.45 -1.21
C ALA A 102 14.73 -14.86 -2.46
N TYR A 103 14.77 -13.52 -2.58
CA TYR A 103 15.46 -12.88 -3.69
C TYR A 103 16.98 -13.11 -3.66
N ARG A 104 17.58 -13.11 -2.46
CA ARG A 104 19.02 -13.41 -2.30
C ARG A 104 19.34 -14.82 -2.80
N GLU A 105 18.53 -15.81 -2.47
CA GLU A 105 18.66 -17.19 -2.96
C GLU A 105 18.49 -17.27 -4.49
N LEU A 106 17.45 -16.63 -5.04
CA LEU A 106 17.22 -16.57 -6.49
C LEU A 106 18.42 -15.95 -7.25
N SER A 107 18.91 -14.81 -6.78
CA SER A 107 20.06 -14.11 -7.39
C SER A 107 21.40 -14.83 -7.18
N ALA A 108 21.45 -15.85 -6.32
CA ALA A 108 22.62 -16.72 -6.18
C ALA A 108 22.62 -17.84 -7.24
N LEU A 109 21.43 -18.33 -7.62
CA LEU A 109 21.25 -19.38 -8.63
C LEU A 109 21.34 -18.86 -10.06
N GLU A 110 20.83 -17.66 -10.33
CA GLU A 110 20.84 -17.04 -11.66
C GLU A 110 21.79 -15.83 -11.70
N PRO A 111 22.98 -15.96 -12.31
CA PRO A 111 23.99 -14.89 -12.35
C PRO A 111 23.55 -13.62 -13.06
N ASP A 112 22.57 -13.72 -13.97
CA ASP A 112 22.08 -12.59 -14.77
C ASP A 112 21.09 -11.68 -13.98
N LEU A 113 20.63 -12.12 -12.80
CA LEU A 113 19.79 -11.30 -11.93
C LEU A 113 20.60 -10.21 -11.21
N PRO A 114 20.02 -9.01 -10.99
CA PRO A 114 20.63 -8.02 -10.11
C PRO A 114 20.92 -8.61 -8.73
N ARG A 115 22.14 -8.44 -8.24
CA ARG A 115 22.50 -8.86 -6.87
C ARG A 115 21.66 -8.14 -5.83
N GLU A 116 21.34 -8.83 -4.74
CA GLU A 116 20.51 -8.32 -3.64
C GLU A 116 20.93 -6.92 -3.14
N HIS A 117 22.23 -6.66 -2.95
CA HIS A 117 22.69 -5.34 -2.50
C HIS A 117 22.32 -4.21 -3.47
N ASN A 118 22.32 -4.46 -4.79
CA ASN A 118 21.91 -3.45 -5.78
C ASN A 118 20.41 -3.15 -5.69
N ILE A 119 19.59 -4.18 -5.42
CA ILE A 119 18.15 -4.01 -5.16
C ILE A 119 17.94 -3.20 -3.88
N SER A 120 18.64 -3.54 -2.80
CA SER A 120 18.56 -2.82 -1.53
C SER A 120 18.95 -1.34 -1.67
N ASP A 121 20.06 -1.05 -2.36
CA ASP A 121 20.50 0.32 -2.63
C ASP A 121 19.48 1.10 -3.49
N ALA A 122 18.88 0.44 -4.47
CA ALA A 122 17.83 1.04 -5.29
C ALA A 122 16.55 1.31 -4.48
N LYS A 123 16.11 0.37 -3.63
CA LYS A 123 14.99 0.57 -2.70
C LYS A 123 15.24 1.75 -1.78
N LYS A 124 16.44 1.85 -1.22
CA LYS A 124 16.82 2.96 -0.34
C LYS A 124 16.74 4.31 -1.07
N ARG A 125 17.32 4.39 -2.27
CA ARG A 125 17.25 5.60 -3.12
C ARG A 125 15.81 5.99 -3.44
N ILE A 126 14.98 5.03 -3.86
CA ILE A 126 13.55 5.28 -4.16
C ILE A 126 12.83 5.78 -2.91
N ASN A 127 13.07 5.18 -1.74
CA ASN A 127 12.46 5.62 -0.49
C ASN A 127 12.89 7.04 -0.11
N GLU A 128 14.15 7.41 -0.32
CA GLU A 128 14.66 8.77 -0.11
C GLU A 128 13.95 9.77 -1.05
N GLU A 129 13.90 9.48 -2.36
CA GLU A 129 13.19 10.29 -3.36
C GLU A 129 11.69 10.42 -3.04
N MET A 130 11.06 9.34 -2.59
CA MET A 130 9.65 9.35 -2.20
C MET A 130 9.42 10.16 -0.93
N ASN A 131 10.33 10.12 0.04
CA ASN A 131 10.21 10.90 1.27
C ASN A 131 10.41 12.41 1.03
N GLU A 132 11.13 12.80 -0.02
CA GLU A 132 11.21 14.20 -0.46
C GLU A 132 9.89 14.68 -1.07
N LYS A 133 9.19 13.81 -1.81
CA LYS A 133 7.94 14.17 -2.51
C LYS A 133 6.70 14.03 -1.64
N ILE A 134 6.64 12.97 -0.83
CA ILE A 134 5.52 12.62 0.06
C ILE A 134 6.10 12.22 1.41
N PRO A 135 6.52 13.20 2.23
CA PRO A 135 7.12 12.94 3.54
C PRO A 135 6.17 12.22 4.49
N ILE A 136 6.73 11.34 5.32
CA ILE A 136 6.01 10.73 6.45
C ILE A 136 6.32 11.55 7.71
N PHE A 137 5.30 12.21 8.24
CA PHE A 137 5.36 12.87 9.52
C PHE A 137 5.08 11.86 10.64
N ILE A 138 5.76 12.04 11.78
CA ILE A 138 5.54 11.24 12.97
C ILE A 138 4.81 12.11 13.98
N LEU A 139 3.63 11.65 14.41
CA LEU A 139 2.81 12.31 15.43
C LEU A 139 2.90 11.52 16.74
N ASP A 140 2.91 12.23 17.87
CA ASP A 140 2.86 11.60 19.19
C ASP A 140 1.41 11.35 19.63
N ILE A 141 1.13 10.11 20.03
CA ILE A 141 -0.19 9.69 20.52
C ILE A 141 -0.16 9.69 22.05
N LYS A 142 -0.96 10.56 22.64
CA LYS A 142 -1.17 10.58 24.10
C LYS A 142 -2.10 9.43 24.51
N ASN A 143 -1.83 8.82 25.66
CA ASN A 143 -2.70 7.82 26.32
C ASN A 143 -2.94 6.50 25.57
N VAL A 144 -1.90 5.90 24.96
CA VAL A 144 -2.02 4.56 24.36
C VAL A 144 -1.99 3.49 25.46
N SER A 145 -3.12 2.81 25.70
CA SER A 145 -3.16 1.55 26.46
C SER A 145 -3.25 0.37 25.50
N ILE A 146 -2.25 -0.51 25.52
CA ILE A 146 -2.27 -1.74 24.72
C ILE A 146 -3.08 -2.76 25.50
N THR A 147 -4.25 -3.10 24.98
CA THR A 147 -5.02 -4.25 25.45
C THR A 147 -4.62 -5.45 24.61
N ALA A 148 -3.90 -6.40 25.23
CA ALA A 148 -3.62 -7.69 24.59
C ALA A 148 -4.96 -8.37 24.24
N THR A 149 -5.10 -8.83 23.00
CA THR A 149 -6.33 -9.47 22.53
C THR A 149 -6.12 -10.97 22.32
N ASN A 150 -6.98 -11.80 22.91
CA ASN A 150 -7.01 -13.25 22.65
C ASN A 150 -7.59 -13.62 21.27
N LYS A 151 -7.69 -12.67 20.33
CA LYS A 151 -8.20 -12.92 18.98
C LYS A 151 -7.10 -13.48 18.08
N VAL A 152 -7.48 -14.33 17.13
CA VAL A 152 -6.58 -14.84 16.10
C VAL A 152 -5.99 -13.66 15.33
N SER A 153 -4.66 -13.66 15.18
CA SER A 153 -3.92 -12.63 14.47
C SER A 153 -4.15 -12.77 12.97
N HIS A 154 -4.28 -11.64 12.27
CA HIS A 154 -4.39 -11.65 10.81
C HIS A 154 -3.03 -11.61 10.11
N ILE A 155 -1.96 -11.34 10.87
CA ILE A 155 -0.56 -11.33 10.45
C ILE A 155 0.22 -11.96 11.62
N ASP A 156 0.96 -13.03 11.37
CA ASP A 156 1.74 -13.76 12.39
C ASP A 156 3.21 -13.77 11.98
N ASP A 157 3.89 -12.65 12.25
CA ASP A 157 5.30 -12.42 11.90
C ASP A 157 5.99 -11.74 13.10
N GLU A 158 6.92 -12.46 13.74
CA GLU A 158 7.62 -12.00 14.94
C GLU A 158 8.52 -10.78 14.68
N GLU A 159 9.06 -10.62 13.46
CA GLU A 159 9.88 -9.47 13.10
C GLU A 159 9.01 -8.22 12.97
N VAL A 160 7.86 -8.35 12.30
CA VAL A 160 6.86 -7.27 12.19
C VAL A 160 6.33 -6.88 13.57
N GLU A 161 6.00 -7.84 14.43
CA GLU A 161 5.57 -7.54 15.81
C GLU A 161 6.63 -6.72 16.57
N LYS A 162 7.90 -7.12 16.50
CA LYS A 162 9.01 -6.46 17.22
C LYS A 162 9.29 -5.04 16.71
N GLU A 163 9.22 -4.83 15.40
CA GLU A 163 9.30 -3.50 14.78
C GLU A 163 8.15 -2.60 15.26
N MET A 164 6.92 -3.13 15.30
CA MET A 164 5.73 -2.37 15.68
C MET A 164 5.73 -1.90 17.13
N LEU A 165 6.32 -2.69 18.04
CA LEU A 165 6.49 -2.27 19.44
C LEU A 165 7.31 -0.97 19.58
N LYS A 166 8.20 -0.66 18.63
CA LYS A 166 9.01 0.58 18.66
C LYS A 166 8.17 1.84 18.38
N TYR A 167 7.02 1.68 17.74
CA TYR A 167 6.14 2.77 17.32
C TYR A 167 4.90 2.92 18.21
N ILE A 168 4.87 2.24 19.36
CA ILE A 168 3.83 2.46 20.37
C ILE A 168 3.84 3.93 20.79
N GLY A 169 2.66 4.55 20.81
CA GLY A 169 2.53 5.97 21.13
C GLY A 169 2.89 6.89 19.98
N LYS A 170 3.06 6.37 18.75
CA LYS A 170 3.35 7.17 17.55
C LYS A 170 2.38 6.84 16.42
N ALA A 171 2.06 7.83 15.60
CA ALA A 171 1.34 7.65 14.35
C ALA A 171 2.20 8.13 13.19
N GLY A 172 2.22 7.37 12.09
CA GLY A 172 2.67 7.87 10.80
C GLY A 172 1.54 8.67 10.16
N TYR A 173 1.87 9.82 9.57
CA TYR A 173 0.96 10.70 8.87
C TYR A 173 1.56 11.15 7.53
N ARG A 174 0.78 11.11 6.46
CA ARG A 174 1.09 11.70 5.16
C ARG A 174 0.02 12.72 4.80
N LYS A 175 0.43 13.84 4.23
CA LYS A 175 -0.49 14.86 3.73
C LYS A 175 -1.23 14.36 2.49
N ILE A 176 -2.54 14.58 2.46
CA ILE A 176 -3.37 14.32 1.28
C ILE A 176 -2.90 15.18 0.10
N THR A 177 -2.51 16.44 0.37
CA THR A 177 -1.99 17.40 -0.62
C THR A 177 -0.76 16.86 -1.33
N ASP A 178 0.23 16.37 -0.58
CA ASP A 178 1.48 15.87 -1.15
C ASP A 178 1.23 14.63 -2.03
N ILE A 179 0.32 13.75 -1.60
CA ILE A 179 -0.12 12.60 -2.39
C ILE A 179 -0.80 13.05 -3.68
N LEU A 180 -1.77 13.96 -3.60
CA LEU A 180 -2.49 14.46 -4.77
C LEU A 180 -1.56 15.15 -5.76
N LEU A 181 -0.67 16.03 -5.29
CA LEU A 181 0.31 16.71 -6.14
C LEU A 181 1.24 15.74 -6.86
N PHE A 182 1.60 14.63 -6.21
CA PHE A 182 2.43 13.59 -6.82
C PHE A 182 1.69 12.79 -7.90
N ILE A 183 0.42 12.42 -7.68
CA ILE A 183 -0.31 11.52 -8.59
C ILE A 183 -1.08 12.23 -9.71
N ILE A 184 -1.54 13.47 -9.50
CA ILE A 184 -2.36 14.23 -10.48
C ILE A 184 -1.73 14.26 -11.88
N PRO A 185 -0.41 14.54 -12.06
CA PRO A 185 0.18 14.56 -13.39
C PRO A 185 0.02 13.23 -14.14
N GLY A 186 0.22 12.11 -13.46
CA GLY A 186 0.08 10.78 -14.06
C GLY A 186 -1.38 10.43 -14.37
N LEU A 187 -2.32 10.83 -13.50
CA LEU A 187 -3.75 10.61 -13.74
C LEU A 187 -4.28 11.45 -14.91
N VAL A 188 -3.75 12.66 -15.12
CA VAL A 188 -4.05 13.47 -16.29
C VAL A 188 -3.51 12.84 -17.57
N GLU A 189 -2.25 12.37 -17.55
CA GLU A 189 -1.63 11.69 -18.70
C GLU A 189 -2.42 10.43 -19.11
N GLN A 190 -2.97 9.72 -18.13
CA GLN A 190 -3.80 8.53 -18.34
C GLN A 190 -5.26 8.85 -18.71
N ASN A 191 -5.62 10.13 -18.84
CA ASN A 191 -6.99 10.61 -19.07
C ASN A 191 -8.00 10.18 -17.99
N VAL A 192 -7.54 9.88 -16.77
CA VAL A 192 -8.41 9.65 -15.61
C VAL A 192 -8.97 10.98 -15.10
N LEU A 193 -8.11 12.00 -15.03
CA LEU A 193 -8.51 13.36 -14.63
C LEU A 193 -8.51 14.31 -15.82
N ASN A 194 -9.55 15.15 -15.92
CA ASN A 194 -9.73 16.10 -17.01
C ASN A 194 -9.42 17.53 -16.55
N ILE A 195 -8.38 18.15 -17.12
CA ILE A 195 -8.00 19.54 -16.80
C ILE A 195 -9.14 20.55 -17.10
N ASN A 196 -9.97 20.27 -18.12
CA ASN A 196 -11.09 21.15 -18.49
C ASN A 196 -12.28 21.03 -17.53
N ASN A 197 -12.30 19.99 -16.69
CA ASN A 197 -13.28 19.79 -15.62
C ASN A 197 -12.53 19.40 -14.35
N PRO A 198 -11.88 20.35 -13.67
CA PRO A 198 -10.90 20.06 -12.63
C PRO A 198 -11.56 19.72 -11.30
N VAL A 199 -12.29 18.61 -11.27
CA VAL A 199 -12.93 18.06 -10.07
C VAL A 199 -12.27 16.72 -9.77
N ILE A 200 -11.92 16.49 -8.50
CA ILE A 200 -11.40 15.21 -8.02
C ILE A 200 -12.31 14.72 -6.90
N HIS A 201 -12.83 13.52 -7.06
CA HIS A 201 -13.61 12.83 -6.05
C HIS A 201 -12.66 11.94 -5.25
N ILE A 202 -12.61 12.15 -3.93
CA ILE A 202 -11.74 11.36 -3.04
C ILE A 202 -12.60 10.59 -2.04
N ARG A 203 -12.16 9.38 -1.67
CA ARG A 203 -12.75 8.58 -0.59
C ARG A 203 -11.77 8.47 0.56
N ILE A 204 -12.19 8.96 1.73
CA ILE A 204 -11.55 8.66 3.00
C ILE A 204 -12.17 7.39 3.56
N SER A 205 -11.33 6.47 4.01
CA SER A 205 -11.74 5.21 4.64
C SER A 205 -10.83 4.92 5.82
N GLY A 206 -11.30 4.15 6.78
CA GLY A 206 -10.45 3.62 7.85
C GLY A 206 -10.90 2.23 8.29
N ASP A 207 -10.01 1.52 8.96
CA ASP A 207 -10.25 0.19 9.51
C ASP A 207 -9.24 -0.12 10.63
N GLY A 208 -9.64 -0.97 11.56
CA GLY A 208 -8.83 -1.50 12.65
C GLY A 208 -8.53 -2.98 12.47
N ARG A 209 -7.25 -3.36 12.39
CA ARG A 209 -6.81 -4.75 12.20
C ARG A 209 -5.92 -5.24 13.34
N ASN A 210 -6.03 -6.52 13.70
CA ASN A 210 -5.08 -7.17 14.61
C ASN A 210 -3.83 -7.62 13.84
N VAL A 211 -2.66 -7.13 14.25
CA VAL A 211 -1.33 -7.56 13.80
C VAL A 211 -0.68 -8.33 14.96
N GLY A 212 -0.41 -9.61 14.71
CA GLY A 212 0.02 -10.48 15.79
C GLY A 212 -1.08 -10.75 16.81
N ARG A 213 -0.73 -11.46 17.88
CA ARG A 213 -1.69 -11.75 18.98
C ARG A 213 -1.87 -10.55 19.93
N LYS A 214 -1.07 -9.49 19.79
CA LYS A 214 -0.92 -8.47 20.84
C LYS A 214 -1.17 -7.04 20.41
N ILE A 215 -1.11 -6.71 19.12
CA ILE A 215 -1.09 -5.32 18.66
C ILE A 215 -2.24 -5.08 17.69
N LYS A 216 -3.14 -4.17 18.04
CA LYS A 216 -4.10 -3.63 17.07
C LYS A 216 -3.45 -2.49 16.30
N GLN A 217 -3.82 -2.33 15.05
CA GLN A 217 -3.44 -1.21 14.22
C GLN A 217 -4.70 -0.57 13.66
N VAL A 218 -4.64 0.74 13.51
CA VAL A 218 -5.68 1.51 12.83
C VAL A 218 -5.04 2.21 11.64
N MET A 219 -5.71 2.09 10.49
CA MET A 219 -5.30 2.70 9.25
C MET A 219 -6.39 3.65 8.76
N VAL A 220 -5.99 4.80 8.24
CA VAL A 220 -6.84 5.69 7.45
C VAL A 220 -6.23 5.84 6.07
N THR A 221 -7.05 5.72 5.04
CA THR A 221 -6.65 5.73 3.63
C THR A 221 -7.41 6.78 2.85
N CYS A 222 -6.83 7.21 1.72
CA CYS A 222 -7.45 8.05 0.71
C CYS A 222 -7.37 7.33 -0.64
N THR A 223 -8.47 7.33 -1.40
CA THR A 223 -8.55 6.77 -2.76
C THR A 223 -9.13 7.81 -3.71
N ILE A 224 -8.66 7.84 -4.96
CA ILE A 224 -9.28 8.63 -6.04
C ILE A 224 -10.44 7.84 -6.63
N LEU A 225 -11.65 8.38 -6.54
CA LEU A 225 -12.86 7.73 -7.04
C LEU A 225 -13.00 7.83 -8.56
N ASP A 226 -12.37 8.82 -9.18
CA ASP A 226 -12.38 9.00 -10.65
C ASP A 226 -11.62 7.87 -11.38
N ASP A 227 -10.71 7.17 -10.70
CA ASP A 227 -10.02 5.99 -11.23
C ASP A 227 -10.86 4.71 -11.03
N ILE A 228 -11.98 4.65 -11.72
CA ILE A 228 -13.02 3.61 -11.57
C ILE A 228 -12.45 2.19 -11.73
N LEU A 229 -11.50 1.99 -12.65
CA LEU A 229 -10.94 0.68 -12.96
C LEU A 229 -10.03 0.14 -11.83
N ASN A 230 -9.53 1.02 -10.98
CA ASN A 230 -8.54 0.69 -9.95
C ASN A 230 -9.07 0.88 -8.52
N ILE A 231 -10.31 1.34 -8.34
CA ILE A 231 -10.92 1.67 -7.04
C ILE A 231 -10.94 0.53 -6.00
N ASN A 232 -10.87 -0.72 -6.47
CA ASN A 232 -10.87 -1.93 -5.64
C ASN A 232 -9.47 -2.54 -5.46
N LYS A 233 -8.45 -1.97 -6.08
CA LYS A 233 -7.06 -2.47 -6.00
C LYS A 233 -6.35 -1.80 -4.83
N ALA A 234 -5.79 -2.60 -3.93
CA ALA A 234 -5.12 -2.11 -2.72
C ALA A 234 -4.02 -1.06 -2.99
N GLU A 235 -3.34 -1.13 -4.14
CA GLU A 235 -2.30 -0.19 -4.56
C GLU A 235 -2.78 1.28 -4.70
N PHE A 236 -4.09 1.48 -4.84
CA PHE A 236 -4.74 2.79 -5.01
C PHE A 236 -5.45 3.27 -3.73
N HIS A 237 -5.23 2.57 -2.62
CA HIS A 237 -5.63 3.00 -1.28
C HIS A 237 -4.42 3.60 -0.57
N TYR A 238 -4.22 4.89 -0.73
CA TYR A 238 -3.06 5.58 -0.18
C TYR A 238 -3.20 5.72 1.33
N THR A 239 -2.32 5.07 2.10
CA THR A 239 -2.29 5.23 3.57
C THR A 239 -1.94 6.66 3.95
N ILE A 240 -2.85 7.31 4.67
CA ILE A 240 -2.73 8.68 5.19
C ILE A 240 -2.29 8.65 6.63
N ILE A 241 -2.90 7.79 7.45
CA ILE A 241 -2.56 7.60 8.86
C ILE A 241 -2.39 6.13 9.14
N LEU A 242 -1.38 5.77 9.92
CA LEU A 242 -1.18 4.44 10.46
C LEU A 242 -0.64 4.52 11.89
N TYR A 243 -1.30 3.85 12.83
CA TYR A 243 -0.79 3.75 14.19
C TYR A 243 -1.14 2.43 14.89
N PRO A 244 -0.30 1.96 15.82
CA PRO A 244 -0.66 0.87 16.73
C PRO A 244 -1.61 1.38 17.81
N GLY A 245 -2.80 0.79 17.88
CA GLY A 245 -3.83 1.16 18.83
C GLY A 245 -5.20 0.61 18.47
N ASN A 246 -6.19 0.96 19.29
CA ASN A 246 -7.58 0.63 19.05
C ASN A 246 -8.30 1.77 18.31
N GLU A 247 -9.38 1.43 17.61
CA GLU A 247 -10.35 2.40 17.10
C GLU A 247 -11.08 3.01 18.30
N ASN A 248 -10.61 4.18 18.71
CA ASN A 248 -11.19 4.94 19.81
C ASN A 248 -11.33 6.39 19.34
N TYR A 249 -12.48 6.98 19.65
CA TYR A 249 -12.81 8.33 19.20
C TYR A 249 -11.76 9.37 19.64
N GLU A 250 -11.37 9.37 20.91
CA GLU A 250 -10.43 10.35 21.46
C GLU A 250 -9.04 10.22 20.83
N ILE A 251 -8.58 8.99 20.59
CA ILE A 251 -7.32 8.73 19.89
C ILE A 251 -7.42 9.21 18.44
N LEU A 252 -8.47 8.83 17.72
CA LEU A 252 -8.70 9.24 16.33
C LEU A 252 -8.81 10.76 16.20
N GLN A 253 -9.52 11.42 17.11
CA GLN A 253 -9.65 12.88 17.14
C GLN A 253 -8.27 13.55 17.20
N ASN A 254 -7.39 13.09 18.08
CA ASN A 254 -6.05 13.64 18.24
C ASN A 254 -5.14 13.32 17.04
N VAL A 255 -5.14 12.07 16.57
CA VAL A 255 -4.24 11.63 15.49
C VAL A 255 -4.67 12.18 14.14
N MET A 256 -5.98 12.33 13.90
CA MET A 256 -6.52 12.83 12.63
C MET A 256 -6.57 14.36 12.57
N GLU A 257 -6.36 15.09 13.66
CA GLU A 257 -6.45 16.56 13.68
C GLU A 257 -5.68 17.25 12.53
N PRO A 258 -4.40 16.92 12.25
CA PRO A 258 -3.67 17.52 11.14
C PRO A 258 -4.31 17.23 9.77
N MET A 259 -4.80 16.01 9.59
CA MET A 259 -5.46 15.56 8.36
C MET A 259 -6.83 16.22 8.16
N ILE A 260 -7.61 16.37 9.25
CA ILE A 260 -8.91 17.02 9.24
C ILE A 260 -8.78 18.48 8.82
N ASN A 261 -7.80 19.20 9.38
CA ASN A 261 -7.52 20.58 9.03
C ASN A 261 -7.09 20.72 7.56
N GLU A 262 -6.24 19.82 7.08
CA GLU A 262 -5.83 19.77 5.68
C GLU A 262 -7.02 19.50 4.75
N LEU A 263 -7.82 18.48 5.04
CA LEU A 263 -8.98 18.09 4.23
C LEU A 263 -10.00 19.23 4.18
N HIS A 264 -10.27 19.89 5.31
CA HIS A 264 -11.17 21.05 5.34
C HIS A 264 -10.68 22.18 4.43
N ASN A 265 -9.37 22.48 4.46
CA ASN A 265 -8.77 23.45 3.55
C ASN A 265 -8.90 23.03 2.08
N LEU A 266 -8.65 21.75 1.75
CA LEU A 266 -8.79 21.22 0.39
C LEU A 266 -10.24 21.31 -0.12
N VAL A 267 -11.23 21.03 0.74
CA VAL A 267 -12.66 21.14 0.38
C VAL A 267 -13.07 22.59 0.15
N THR A 268 -12.60 23.49 1.01
CA THR A 268 -13.02 24.91 0.98
C THR A 268 -12.32 25.69 -0.13
N ASN A 269 -11.02 25.46 -0.28
CA ASN A 269 -10.19 26.25 -1.17
C ASN A 269 -9.83 25.49 -2.46
N GLY A 270 -9.91 24.16 -2.48
CA GLY A 270 -9.37 23.37 -3.59
C GLY A 270 -7.85 23.20 -3.51
N LEU A 271 -7.28 22.60 -4.55
CA LEU A 271 -5.85 22.32 -4.69
C LEU A 271 -5.28 22.95 -5.95
N ASP A 272 -4.27 23.79 -5.81
CA ASP A 272 -3.53 24.31 -6.95
C ASP A 272 -2.45 23.31 -7.39
N SER A 273 -2.53 22.83 -8.64
CA SER A 273 -1.51 21.97 -9.23
C SER A 273 -1.22 22.44 -10.66
N SER A 274 0.06 22.73 -10.94
CA SER A 274 0.52 23.30 -12.20
C SER A 274 -0.16 24.64 -12.55
N ARG A 275 -1.16 24.62 -13.44
CA ARG A 275 -1.95 25.80 -13.85
C ARG A 275 -3.46 25.58 -13.64
N THR A 276 -3.81 24.54 -12.89
CA THR A 276 -5.19 24.10 -12.70
C THR A 276 -5.51 24.12 -11.22
N ARG A 277 -6.62 24.75 -10.88
CA ARG A 277 -7.19 24.68 -9.54
C ARG A 277 -8.22 23.55 -9.50
N TRP A 278 -7.95 22.53 -8.71
CA TRP A 278 -8.79 21.35 -8.55
C TRP A 278 -9.78 21.53 -7.40
N THR A 279 -11.06 21.32 -7.66
CA THR A 279 -12.11 21.19 -6.64
C THR A 279 -12.08 19.78 -6.08
N ILE A 280 -12.00 19.64 -4.76
CA ILE A 280 -11.95 18.35 -4.09
C ILE A 280 -13.32 18.03 -3.49
N ILE A 281 -13.93 16.91 -3.91
CA ILE A 281 -15.20 16.41 -3.38
C ILE A 281 -14.95 15.15 -2.57
N PRO A 282 -15.04 15.21 -1.23
CA PRO A 282 -14.76 14.08 -0.38
C PRO A 282 -16.00 13.21 -0.14
N TYR A 283 -15.74 11.91 -0.03
CA TYR A 283 -16.65 10.88 0.45
C TYR A 283 -16.02 10.15 1.63
N PHE A 284 -16.85 9.62 2.51
CA PHE A 284 -16.40 8.75 3.57
C PHE A 284 -17.07 7.39 3.45
N SER A 285 -16.28 6.32 3.49
CA SER A 285 -16.81 4.96 3.50
C SER A 285 -15.95 4.06 4.37
N SER A 286 -16.59 3.23 5.18
CA SER A 286 -15.93 2.27 6.05
C SER A 286 -16.97 1.29 6.62
N ASP A 287 -16.51 0.25 7.32
CA ASP A 287 -17.38 -0.62 8.09
C ASP A 287 -18.20 0.17 9.12
N TRP A 288 -19.30 -0.45 9.57
CA TRP A 288 -20.24 0.22 10.47
C TRP A 288 -19.61 0.73 11.76
N LYS A 289 -18.69 -0.03 12.35
CA LYS A 289 -18.07 0.32 13.63
C LYS A 289 -17.22 1.56 13.45
N PHE A 290 -16.31 1.58 12.49
CA PHE A 290 -15.43 2.71 12.27
C PHE A 290 -16.23 3.95 11.80
N LEU A 291 -17.21 3.77 10.89
CA LEU A 291 -18.14 4.83 10.49
C LEU A 291 -18.90 5.44 11.68
N SER A 292 -19.39 4.61 12.59
CA SER A 292 -20.08 5.08 13.79
C SER A 292 -19.18 5.90 14.71
N ILE A 293 -17.90 5.55 14.80
CA ILE A 293 -16.91 6.31 15.58
C ILE A 293 -16.67 7.67 14.93
N ILE A 294 -16.44 7.72 13.62
CA ILE A 294 -16.21 8.98 12.89
C ILE A 294 -17.41 9.92 13.00
N LEU A 295 -18.64 9.40 13.02
CA LEU A 295 -19.86 10.19 13.17
C LEU A 295 -20.27 10.46 14.63
N GLY A 296 -19.48 10.03 15.61
CA GLY A 296 -19.74 10.27 17.03
C GLY A 296 -20.99 9.58 17.57
N PHE A 297 -21.31 8.38 17.07
CA PHE A 297 -22.45 7.58 17.54
C PHE A 297 -22.26 7.05 18.96
N ASN A 298 -23.37 6.81 19.64
CA ASN A 298 -23.39 6.25 20.99
C ASN A 298 -23.11 4.74 21.04
N ALA A 299 -23.90 3.93 20.34
CA ALA A 299 -23.78 2.48 20.26
C ALA A 299 -24.66 1.93 19.14
N ALA A 300 -24.24 0.82 18.52
CA ALA A 300 -25.03 0.14 17.49
C ALA A 300 -26.41 -0.35 17.98
N ASN A 301 -26.58 -0.56 19.28
CA ASN A 301 -27.83 -0.99 19.90
C ASN A 301 -28.67 0.18 20.47
N ALA A 302 -28.36 1.43 20.14
CA ALA A 302 -29.17 2.55 20.57
C ALA A 302 -30.59 2.52 20.00
N ASN A 303 -31.53 3.20 20.66
CA ASN A 303 -32.89 3.31 20.14
C ASN A 303 -32.90 4.03 18.78
N TYR A 304 -32.12 5.10 18.65
CA TYR A 304 -31.89 5.81 17.39
C TYR A 304 -30.51 5.41 16.87
N PHE A 305 -30.49 4.47 15.93
CA PHE A 305 -29.26 3.81 15.48
C PHE A 305 -28.79 4.31 14.11
N CYS A 306 -29.62 5.04 13.37
CA CYS A 306 -29.34 5.45 12.00
C CYS A 306 -28.54 6.76 11.92
N PRO A 307 -27.40 6.79 11.20
CA PRO A 307 -26.65 8.00 10.83
C PRO A 307 -27.45 9.05 10.10
N TRP A 308 -28.38 8.63 9.25
CA TRP A 308 -29.00 9.52 8.27
C TRP A 308 -30.38 10.04 8.67
N CYS A 309 -31.12 9.31 9.50
CA CYS A 309 -32.48 9.68 9.89
C CYS A 309 -32.78 9.44 11.38
N LEU A 310 -33.94 9.90 11.84
CA LEU A 310 -34.39 9.77 13.22
C LEU A 310 -35.21 8.49 13.48
N CYS A 311 -35.03 7.45 12.66
CA CYS A 311 -35.72 6.19 12.89
C CYS A 311 -35.31 5.55 14.21
N SER A 312 -36.29 5.05 14.93
CA SER A 312 -36.17 4.32 16.17
C SER A 312 -36.21 2.81 15.93
N LYS A 313 -35.79 2.02 16.92
CA LYS A 313 -35.88 0.55 16.87
C LYS A 313 -37.31 0.03 16.65
N LYS A 314 -38.33 0.78 17.09
CA LYS A 314 -39.74 0.40 16.92
C LYS A 314 -40.18 0.46 15.45
N GLU A 315 -39.45 1.18 14.62
CA GLU A 315 -39.76 1.38 13.21
C GLU A 315 -39.00 0.39 12.30
N ILE A 316 -38.12 -0.45 12.88
CA ILE A 316 -37.43 -1.51 12.13
C ILE A 316 -38.47 -2.44 11.51
N GLY A 317 -38.38 -2.63 10.19
CA GLY A 317 -39.31 -3.48 9.44
C GLY A 317 -40.62 -2.79 9.02
N ASN A 318 -40.83 -1.51 9.38
CA ASN A 318 -41.96 -0.75 8.87
C ASN A 318 -41.76 -0.42 7.38
N LYS A 319 -42.56 -1.08 6.53
CA LYS A 319 -42.52 -0.94 5.06
C LYS A 319 -43.34 0.25 4.55
N ASP A 320 -44.22 0.81 5.37
CA ASP A 320 -45.12 1.90 4.98
C ASP A 320 -44.44 3.27 5.10
N LYS A 321 -43.29 3.34 5.79
CA LYS A 321 -42.51 4.55 5.97
C LYS A 321 -41.37 4.63 4.95
N ILE A 322 -41.33 5.74 4.21
CA ILE A 322 -40.20 6.11 3.37
C ILE A 322 -39.16 6.81 4.26
N TYR A 323 -37.97 6.25 4.33
CA TYR A 323 -36.86 6.85 5.08
C TYR A 323 -36.01 7.69 4.12
N VAL A 324 -35.86 8.98 4.44
CA VAL A 324 -34.98 9.92 3.75
C VAL A 324 -33.84 10.32 4.67
N ILE A 325 -32.79 10.94 4.13
CA ILE A 325 -31.75 11.57 4.94
C ILE A 325 -32.36 12.83 5.57
N GLU A 326 -32.60 12.79 6.88
CA GLU A 326 -33.23 13.88 7.65
C GLU A 326 -32.20 14.69 8.44
N LYS A 327 -31.08 14.06 8.79
CA LYS A 327 -29.99 14.67 9.56
C LYS A 327 -29.11 15.47 8.61
N THR A 328 -28.52 16.55 9.12
CA THR A 328 -27.53 17.37 8.41
C THR A 328 -26.22 17.41 9.20
N MET A 329 -25.11 17.68 8.51
CA MET A 329 -23.81 17.72 9.17
C MET A 329 -23.71 18.89 10.16
N GLU A 330 -24.40 20.01 9.91
CA GLU A 330 -24.47 21.14 10.85
C GLU A 330 -25.19 20.77 12.14
N GLN A 331 -26.30 20.05 12.05
CA GLN A 331 -27.05 19.58 13.22
C GLN A 331 -26.18 18.70 14.14
N LEU A 332 -25.37 17.81 13.55
CA LEU A 332 -24.51 16.89 14.30
C LEU A 332 -23.33 17.59 14.99
N GLN A 333 -22.94 18.79 14.55
CA GLN A 333 -21.87 19.58 15.16
C GLN A 333 -22.34 20.42 16.36
N THR A 334 -23.64 20.55 16.58
CA THR A 334 -24.17 21.40 17.65
C THR A 334 -23.85 20.84 19.05
N THR A 335 -23.82 21.72 20.05
CA THR A 335 -23.52 21.34 21.45
C THR A 335 -24.57 20.43 22.08
N LYS A 336 -25.75 20.30 21.45
CA LYS A 336 -26.79 19.33 21.84
C LYS A 336 -26.81 18.19 20.83
N PRO A 337 -26.25 17.02 21.15
CA PRO A 337 -26.21 15.91 20.21
C PRO A 337 -27.62 15.44 19.86
N LEU A 338 -27.87 15.21 18.57
CA LEU A 338 -29.11 14.62 18.10
C LEU A 338 -29.29 13.19 18.64
N PRO A 339 -30.53 12.68 18.69
CA PRO A 339 -30.77 11.28 19.07
C PRO A 339 -29.89 10.30 18.27
N GLY A 340 -29.16 9.47 19.00
CA GLY A 340 -28.20 8.50 18.45
C GLY A 340 -26.74 8.95 18.47
N HIS A 341 -26.47 10.24 18.67
CA HIS A 341 -25.11 10.77 18.74
C HIS A 341 -24.73 11.10 20.19
N SER A 342 -23.45 10.95 20.50
CA SER A 342 -22.86 11.32 21.79
C SER A 342 -21.72 12.33 21.64
N LYS A 343 -21.14 12.43 20.43
CA LYS A 343 -20.01 13.28 20.10
C LYS A 343 -20.20 13.92 18.73
N ALA A 344 -19.45 14.98 18.45
CA ALA A 344 -19.45 15.61 17.14
C ALA A 344 -18.76 14.70 16.10
N PRO A 345 -19.15 14.75 14.82
CA PRO A 345 -18.43 14.07 13.76
C PRO A 345 -17.00 14.60 13.59
N LEU A 346 -16.03 13.69 13.36
CA LEU A 346 -14.63 14.07 13.13
C LEU A 346 -14.41 14.69 11.75
N LEU A 347 -15.07 14.16 10.71
CA LEU A 347 -14.94 14.60 9.31
C LEU A 347 -16.11 15.50 8.90
N TYR A 348 -16.33 16.57 9.66
CA TYR A 348 -17.49 17.46 9.54
C TYR A 348 -17.59 18.26 8.22
N MET A 349 -16.52 18.31 7.43
CA MET A 349 -16.47 18.95 6.11
C MET A 349 -17.04 18.07 5.00
N ILE A 350 -17.32 16.80 5.28
CA ILE A 350 -17.95 15.88 4.35
C ILE A 350 -19.47 15.97 4.55
N PRO A 351 -20.28 16.25 3.50
CA PRO A 351 -21.74 16.21 3.60
C PRO A 351 -22.23 14.84 4.07
N LEU A 352 -23.32 14.78 4.86
CA LEU A 352 -23.80 13.52 5.42
C LEU A 352 -24.25 12.51 4.33
N GLU A 353 -24.76 13.00 3.20
CA GLU A 353 -25.08 12.19 2.01
C GLU A 353 -23.87 11.54 1.34
N HIS A 354 -22.66 12.01 1.63
CA HIS A 354 -21.40 11.42 1.15
C HIS A 354 -20.80 10.40 2.13
N TYR A 355 -21.48 10.11 3.24
CA TYR A 355 -21.14 8.98 4.11
C TYR A 355 -21.87 7.74 3.63
N VAL A 356 -21.09 6.78 3.10
CA VAL A 356 -21.60 5.55 2.53
C VAL A 356 -21.09 4.37 3.38
N PRO A 357 -21.96 3.51 3.91
CA PRO A 357 -21.52 2.30 4.59
C PRO A 357 -20.84 1.34 3.59
N ASP A 358 -19.83 0.61 4.07
CA ASP A 358 -19.15 -0.37 3.24
C ASP A 358 -20.12 -1.45 2.73
N LEU A 359 -20.17 -1.61 1.40
CA LEU A 359 -21.04 -2.54 0.70
C LEU A 359 -20.75 -4.00 1.08
N LEU A 360 -19.49 -4.37 1.31
CA LEU A 360 -19.13 -5.73 1.69
C LEU A 360 -19.80 -6.09 3.03
N TYR A 361 -19.67 -5.22 4.02
CA TYR A 361 -20.26 -5.45 5.34
C TYR A 361 -21.80 -5.44 5.31
N ILE A 362 -22.41 -4.62 4.44
CA ILE A 362 -23.86 -4.67 4.23
C ILE A 362 -24.28 -6.01 3.63
N MET A 363 -23.60 -6.47 2.57
CA MET A 363 -23.94 -7.73 1.90
C MET A 363 -23.78 -8.92 2.86
N LEU A 364 -22.70 -8.95 3.65
CA LEU A 364 -22.51 -9.96 4.69
C LEU A 364 -23.66 -9.94 5.71
N ARG A 365 -24.09 -8.75 6.15
CA ARG A 365 -25.20 -8.64 7.10
C ARG A 365 -26.54 -9.09 6.52
N ILE A 366 -26.81 -8.76 5.26
CA ILE A 366 -28.02 -9.22 4.56
C ILE A 366 -28.01 -10.74 4.46
N TRP A 367 -26.87 -11.32 4.07
CA TRP A 367 -26.67 -12.76 3.99
C TRP A 367 -26.95 -13.45 5.34
N ASP A 368 -26.34 -12.96 6.43
CA ASP A 368 -26.56 -13.49 7.79
C ASP A 368 -28.04 -13.44 8.20
N CYS A 369 -28.72 -12.33 7.91
CA CYS A 369 -30.14 -12.16 8.19
C CYS A 369 -31.00 -13.14 7.38
N MET A 370 -30.73 -13.30 6.08
CA MET A 370 -31.45 -14.24 5.23
C MET A 370 -31.28 -15.68 5.71
N TRP A 371 -30.05 -16.08 6.03
CA TRP A 371 -29.79 -17.42 6.56
C TRP A 371 -30.46 -17.65 7.91
N SER A 372 -30.43 -16.65 8.80
CA SER A 372 -31.13 -16.74 10.08
C SER A 372 -32.63 -16.99 9.89
N LEU A 373 -33.26 -16.31 8.91
CA LEU A 373 -34.67 -16.50 8.56
C LEU A 373 -34.94 -17.90 7.97
N VAL A 374 -34.11 -18.37 7.04
CA VAL A 374 -34.24 -19.72 6.46
C VAL A 374 -34.17 -20.79 7.56
N ILE A 375 -33.20 -20.69 8.48
CA ILE A 375 -33.07 -21.64 9.59
C ILE A 375 -34.25 -21.52 10.55
N GLN A 376 -34.73 -20.31 10.82
CA GLN A 376 -35.90 -20.10 11.68
C GLN A 376 -37.16 -20.74 11.10
N GLU A 377 -37.37 -20.64 9.78
CA GLU A 377 -38.51 -21.26 9.08
C GLU A 377 -38.39 -22.80 9.11
N LEU A 378 -37.20 -23.35 8.84
CA LEU A 378 -36.98 -24.79 8.94
C LEU A 378 -37.24 -25.32 10.37
N LYS A 379 -36.91 -24.52 11.39
CA LYS A 379 -37.21 -24.86 12.79
C LYS A 379 -38.70 -24.75 13.10
N SER A 380 -39.41 -23.73 12.61
CA SER A 380 -40.85 -23.56 12.86
C SER A 380 -41.67 -24.68 12.21
N GLU A 381 -41.21 -25.21 11.08
CA GLU A 381 -41.81 -26.37 10.40
C GLU A 381 -41.34 -27.73 10.94
N ASN A 382 -40.51 -27.78 12.00
CA ASN A 382 -39.88 -29.01 12.52
C ASN A 382 -39.08 -29.82 11.47
N ARG A 383 -38.54 -29.15 10.45
CA ARG A 383 -37.73 -29.76 9.38
C ARG A 383 -36.23 -29.62 9.61
N TYR A 384 -35.80 -28.89 10.64
CA TYR A 384 -34.39 -28.64 10.90
C TYR A 384 -33.67 -29.86 11.54
N ASP A 385 -33.51 -30.92 10.77
CA ASP A 385 -32.88 -32.18 11.14
C ASP A 385 -31.50 -32.38 10.47
N ASP A 386 -30.87 -33.54 10.71
CA ASP A 386 -29.58 -33.89 10.12
C ASP A 386 -29.64 -33.98 8.59
N ASN A 387 -30.76 -34.43 8.03
CA ASN A 387 -30.94 -34.57 6.60
C ASN A 387 -30.96 -33.21 5.90
N ILE A 388 -31.74 -32.25 6.43
CA ILE A 388 -31.77 -30.88 5.89
C ILE A 388 -30.42 -30.19 6.06
N ARG A 389 -29.70 -30.38 7.18
CA ARG A 389 -28.33 -29.87 7.33
C ARG A 389 -27.39 -30.45 6.28
N ALA A 390 -27.48 -31.75 5.99
CA ALA A 390 -26.68 -32.41 4.96
C ALA A 390 -26.99 -31.88 3.55
N ILE A 391 -28.27 -31.64 3.23
CA ILE A 391 -28.68 -31.03 1.96
C ILE A 391 -28.10 -29.62 1.82
N ILE A 392 -28.24 -28.78 2.85
CA ILE A 392 -27.68 -27.41 2.84
C ILE A 392 -26.16 -27.45 2.62
N HIS A 393 -25.47 -28.31 3.36
CA HIS A 393 -24.03 -28.47 3.23
C HIS A 393 -23.62 -28.93 1.82
N SER A 394 -24.33 -29.91 1.24
CA SER A 394 -24.06 -30.39 -0.12
C SER A 394 -24.30 -29.31 -1.18
N GLU A 395 -25.38 -28.52 -1.06
CA GLU A 395 -25.65 -27.41 -1.97
C GLU A 395 -24.60 -26.29 -1.86
N MET A 396 -24.14 -25.98 -0.65
CA MET A 396 -23.05 -25.02 -0.44
C MET A 396 -21.74 -25.51 -1.05
N GLN A 397 -21.40 -26.78 -0.85
CA GLN A 397 -20.25 -27.39 -1.52
C GLN A 397 -20.37 -27.38 -3.04
N ARG A 398 -21.57 -27.61 -3.60
CA ARG A 398 -21.81 -27.56 -5.05
C ARG A 398 -21.47 -26.20 -5.66
N ILE A 399 -21.70 -25.11 -4.93
CA ILE A 399 -21.31 -23.75 -5.35
C ILE A 399 -19.91 -23.34 -4.88
N SER A 400 -19.08 -24.30 -4.43
CA SER A 400 -17.73 -24.08 -3.91
C SER A 400 -17.66 -23.11 -2.71
N PHE A 401 -18.74 -23.06 -1.92
CA PHE A 401 -18.82 -22.24 -0.73
C PHE A 401 -18.70 -23.11 0.53
N LYS A 402 -17.82 -22.74 1.46
CA LYS A 402 -17.58 -23.52 2.68
C LYS A 402 -18.59 -23.15 3.74
N PHE A 403 -19.60 -23.96 3.99
CA PHE A 403 -20.60 -23.71 5.02
C PHE A 403 -20.50 -24.77 6.11
N HIS A 404 -20.41 -24.36 7.38
CA HIS A 404 -20.20 -25.29 8.49
C HIS A 404 -21.36 -25.24 9.47
N PHE A 405 -21.76 -26.43 9.93
CA PHE A 405 -22.64 -26.61 11.08
C PHE A 405 -21.83 -27.16 12.25
N TRP A 406 -22.11 -26.68 13.45
CA TRP A 406 -21.60 -27.29 14.68
C TRP A 406 -22.64 -27.21 15.77
N GLN A 407 -22.54 -28.11 16.74
CA GLN A 407 -23.38 -28.08 17.92
C GLN A 407 -22.66 -27.30 19.02
N ASP A 408 -23.35 -26.34 19.60
CA ASP A 408 -22.89 -25.63 20.77
C ASP A 408 -22.85 -26.58 21.97
N HIS A 409 -21.69 -26.65 22.64
CA HIS A 409 -21.46 -27.62 23.72
C HIS A 409 -22.34 -27.34 24.95
N ASP A 410 -22.70 -26.08 25.22
CA ASP A 410 -23.44 -25.69 26.42
C ASP A 410 -24.95 -25.75 26.19
N THR A 411 -25.40 -25.36 25.01
CA THR A 411 -26.84 -25.24 24.69
C THR A 411 -27.39 -26.40 23.89
N GLN A 412 -26.53 -27.30 23.38
CA GLN A 412 -26.87 -28.35 22.40
C GLN A 412 -27.55 -27.83 21.12
N ASN A 413 -27.54 -26.51 20.91
CA ASN A 413 -28.12 -25.89 19.73
C ASN A 413 -27.16 -26.00 18.56
N TRP A 414 -27.71 -26.29 17.39
CA TRP A 414 -26.95 -26.25 16.14
C TRP A 414 -26.78 -24.80 15.68
N ASN A 415 -25.52 -24.39 15.60
CA ASN A 415 -25.07 -23.14 15.01
C ASN A 415 -24.55 -23.39 13.59
N ASN A 416 -24.44 -22.31 12.83
CA ASN A 416 -23.88 -22.33 11.49
C ASN A 416 -23.01 -21.09 11.24
N THR A 417 -22.05 -21.24 10.33
CA THR A 417 -21.26 -20.14 9.78
C THR A 417 -21.09 -20.40 8.29
N PRO A 418 -21.29 -19.37 7.46
CA PRO A 418 -20.73 -19.33 6.12
C PRO A 418 -19.20 -19.37 6.14
#